data_AF-A0A2S9FDT8-F1
#
_entry.id   AF-A0A2S9FDT8-F1
#
_cell.length_a   1.000
_cell.length_b   1.000
_cell.length_c   1.000
_cell.angle_alpha   90.00
_cell.angle_beta   90.00
_cell.angle_gamma   90.00
#
_symmetry.space_group_name_H-M   'P 1'
#
loop_
_entity.id
_entity.type
_entity.pdbx_description
1 polymer ?
#
loop_
_entity_poly.entity_id
_entity_poly.type
_entity_poly.pdbx_seq_one_letter_code
_entity_poly.pdbx_strand_id
1 'polypeptide(L)'
;MAITDIARYTHLSPADIESLGRELDAIRSDVEESLGARDASYIRRTILFQRTLDIAARLLITTTRSTAGWALGTAALGVAKSVENMEIGHNISHGQWDWMNDPEIHSSTWEWDMVAVSSQWKTSHNYRHHVFTNVLGEDDDLGFGVMRV
;
A
#
# COMPACT_ATOMS: atom_id res chain seq x y z
N MET A 1 -3.88 25.65 16.76
CA MET A 1 -2.60 26.39 16.63
C MET A 1 -2.80 27.46 15.58
N ALA A 2 -2.75 28.74 15.95
CA ALA A 2 -2.75 29.82 14.97
C ALA A 2 -1.31 30.01 14.45
N ILE A 3 -1.14 30.05 13.14
CA ILE A 3 0.13 30.42 12.50
C ILE A 3 0.37 31.90 12.82
N THR A 4 1.17 32.19 13.84
CA THR A 4 1.40 33.56 14.33
C THR A 4 2.53 34.29 13.61
N ASP A 5 3.36 33.57 12.84
CA ASP A 5 4.53 34.12 12.13
C ASP A 5 4.43 33.90 10.62
N ILE A 6 3.47 34.56 9.98
CA ILE A 6 3.19 34.40 8.54
C ILE A 6 4.44 34.69 7.71
N ALA A 7 5.24 35.70 8.07
CA ALA A 7 6.44 36.08 7.34
C ALA A 7 7.47 34.94 7.27
N ARG A 8 7.62 34.16 8.35
CA ARG A 8 8.45 32.95 8.36
C ARG A 8 7.89 31.84 7.46
N TYR A 9 6.58 31.74 7.25
CA TYR A 9 5.97 30.72 6.39
C TYR A 9 5.83 31.15 4.92
N THR A 10 5.94 32.45 4.62
CA THR A 10 5.83 33.02 3.26
C THR A 10 7.15 33.61 2.76
N HIS A 11 8.29 33.08 3.21
CA HIS A 11 9.61 33.63 2.89
C HIS A 11 10.15 33.20 1.51
N LEU A 12 9.56 32.16 0.90
CA LEU A 12 9.97 31.68 -0.41
C LEU A 12 9.49 32.61 -1.51
N SER A 13 10.40 32.99 -2.41
CA SER A 13 10.05 33.70 -3.63
C SER A 13 9.41 32.75 -4.66
N PRO A 14 8.73 33.28 -5.70
CA PRO A 14 8.25 32.45 -6.80
C PRO A 14 9.35 31.60 -7.46
N ALA A 15 10.58 32.13 -7.54
CA ALA A 15 11.73 31.42 -8.10
C ALA A 15 12.19 30.26 -7.19
N ASP A 16 12.14 30.42 -5.87
CA ASP A 16 12.47 29.35 -4.92
C ASP A 16 11.46 28.21 -5.00
N ILE A 17 10.16 28.55 -5.11
CA ILE A 17 9.08 27.57 -5.28
C ILE A 17 9.26 26.79 -6.59
N GLU A 18 9.58 27.49 -7.69
CA GLU A 18 9.83 26.84 -8.98
C GLU A 18 11.08 25.95 -8.94
N SER A 19 12.14 26.37 -8.25
CA SER A 19 13.34 25.55 -8.05
C SER A 19 13.03 24.28 -7.30
N LEU A 20 12.31 24.40 -6.17
CA LEU A 20 11.87 23.24 -5.39
C LEU A 20 11.01 22.28 -6.23
N GLY A 21 10.10 22.81 -7.06
CA GLY A 21 9.31 22.01 -7.98
C GLY A 21 10.18 21.19 -8.94
N ARG A 22 11.16 21.84 -9.58
CA ARG A 22 12.11 21.14 -10.48
C ARG A 22 12.95 20.09 -9.76
N GLU A 23 13.37 20.36 -8.52
CA GLU A 23 14.14 19.41 -7.71
C GLU A 23 13.30 18.17 -7.36
N LEU A 24 12.03 18.35 -7.00
CA LEU A 24 11.10 17.25 -6.73
C LEU A 24 10.77 16.45 -8.00
N ASP A 25 10.56 17.13 -9.13
CA ASP A 25 10.33 16.49 -10.43
C ASP A 25 11.56 15.68 -10.86
N ALA A 26 12.77 16.18 -10.64
CA ALA A 26 14.01 15.45 -10.92
C ALA A 26 14.10 14.17 -10.07
N ILE A 27 13.79 14.24 -8.77
CA ILE A 27 13.74 13.04 -7.90
C ILE A 27 12.69 12.04 -8.42
N ARG A 28 11.50 12.52 -8.80
CA ARG A 28 10.47 11.64 -9.37
C ARG A 28 10.97 10.94 -10.62
N SER A 29 11.53 11.69 -11.56
CA SER A 29 12.06 11.15 -12.82
C SER A 29 13.18 10.14 -12.57
N ASP A 30 14.14 10.44 -11.70
CA ASP A 30 15.23 9.52 -11.35
C ASP A 30 14.69 8.18 -10.79
N VAL A 31 13.66 8.24 -9.95
CA VAL A 31 13.01 7.04 -9.38
C VAL A 31 12.23 6.29 -10.46
N GLU A 32 11.38 6.95 -11.24
CA GLU A 32 10.59 6.34 -12.30
C GLU A 32 11.48 5.68 -13.37
N GLU A 33 12.57 6.33 -13.76
CA GLU A 33 13.55 5.80 -14.71
C GLU A 33 14.35 4.62 -14.15
N SER A 34 14.49 4.52 -12.82
CA SER A 34 15.16 3.39 -12.17
C SER A 34 14.33 2.10 -12.16
N LEU A 35 13.01 2.21 -12.35
CA LEU A 35 12.10 1.07 -12.35
C LEU A 35 12.35 0.17 -13.57
N GLY A 36 12.35 -1.14 -13.35
CA GLY A 36 12.52 -2.04 -14.49
C GLY A 36 12.37 -3.52 -14.17
N ALA A 37 13.04 -4.34 -14.98
CA ALA A 37 12.89 -5.79 -14.96
C ALA A 37 13.17 -6.44 -13.59
N ARG A 38 14.03 -5.82 -12.77
CA ARG A 38 14.32 -6.29 -11.41
C ARG A 38 13.09 -6.18 -10.51
N ASP A 39 12.44 -5.02 -10.50
CA ASP A 39 11.27 -4.73 -9.68
C ASP A 39 10.07 -5.56 -10.16
N ALA A 40 9.89 -5.63 -11.49
CA ALA A 40 8.85 -6.46 -12.09
C ALA A 40 9.06 -7.96 -11.80
N SER A 41 10.31 -8.42 -11.70
CA SER A 41 10.63 -9.79 -11.27
C SER A 41 10.41 -10.00 -9.79
N TYR A 42 10.69 -8.99 -8.97
CA TYR A 42 10.46 -9.01 -7.54
C TYR A 42 8.99 -9.26 -7.23
N ILE A 43 8.08 -8.41 -7.72
CA ILE A 43 6.65 -8.54 -7.39
C ILE A 43 6.06 -9.87 -7.87
N ARG A 44 6.42 -10.32 -9.09
CA ARG A 44 5.98 -11.63 -9.61
C ARG A 44 6.47 -12.80 -8.75
N ARG A 45 7.70 -12.74 -8.27
CA ARG A 45 8.26 -13.76 -7.35
C ARG A 45 7.61 -13.69 -5.98
N THR A 46 7.32 -12.50 -5.47
CA THR A 46 6.63 -12.30 -4.19
C THR A 46 5.22 -12.89 -4.24
N ILE A 47 4.47 -12.63 -5.32
CA ILE A 47 3.15 -13.24 -5.56
C ILE A 47 3.25 -14.76 -5.62
N LEU A 48 4.20 -15.31 -6.39
CA LEU A 48 4.38 -16.75 -6.48
C LEU A 48 4.71 -17.39 -5.12
N PHE A 49 5.63 -16.77 -4.37
CA PHE A 49 6.01 -17.19 -3.03
C PHE A 49 4.82 -17.20 -2.08
N GLN A 50 4.07 -16.08 -2.03
CA GLN A 50 2.90 -15.93 -1.18
C GLN A 50 1.83 -16.99 -1.51
N ARG A 51 1.46 -17.15 -2.79
CA ARG A 51 0.43 -18.10 -3.24
C ARG A 51 0.83 -19.54 -2.92
N THR A 52 2.11 -19.88 -3.13
CA THR A 52 2.65 -21.20 -2.81
C THR A 52 2.61 -21.46 -1.30
N LEU A 53 3.03 -20.48 -0.50
CA LEU A 53 3.06 -20.59 0.95
C LEU A 53 1.65 -20.70 1.54
N ASP A 54 0.69 -19.93 1.05
CA ASP A 54 -0.72 -19.98 1.48
C ASP A 54 -1.30 -21.39 1.25
N ILE A 55 -1.17 -21.93 0.03
CA ILE A 55 -1.68 -23.26 -0.31
C ILE A 55 -0.98 -24.33 0.53
N ALA A 56 0.36 -24.31 0.61
CA ALA A 56 1.13 -25.30 1.36
C ALA A 56 0.79 -25.26 2.87
N ALA A 57 0.62 -24.07 3.44
CA ALA A 57 0.23 -23.90 4.82
C ALA A 57 -1.16 -24.45 5.11
N ARG A 58 -2.15 -24.16 4.25
CA ARG A 58 -3.52 -24.71 4.38
C ARG A 58 -3.55 -26.23 4.25
N LEU A 59 -2.78 -26.78 3.30
CA LEU A 59 -2.64 -28.24 3.18
C LEU A 59 -2.04 -28.83 4.45
N LEU A 60 -0.94 -28.26 4.97
CA LEU A 60 -0.32 -28.74 6.20
C LEU A 60 -1.28 -28.71 7.39
N ILE A 61 -2.02 -27.61 7.57
CA ILE A 61 -3.02 -27.47 8.65
C ILE A 61 -4.11 -28.55 8.54
N THR A 62 -4.59 -28.82 7.32
CA THR A 62 -5.72 -29.74 7.11
C THR A 62 -5.31 -31.21 7.13
N THR A 63 -4.08 -31.55 6.75
CA THR A 63 -3.61 -32.95 6.69
C THR A 63 -2.84 -33.40 7.93
N THR A 64 -2.26 -32.48 8.70
CA THR A 64 -1.51 -32.84 9.91
C THR A 64 -2.42 -33.33 11.03
N ARG A 65 -1.96 -34.34 11.78
CA ARG A 65 -2.55 -34.74 13.07
C ARG A 65 -1.71 -34.32 14.28
N SER A 66 -0.55 -33.72 14.02
CA SER A 66 0.38 -33.29 15.06
C SER A 66 0.17 -31.82 15.42
N THR A 67 0.29 -31.50 16.71
CA THR A 67 0.25 -30.12 17.20
C THR A 67 1.38 -29.27 16.60
N ALA A 68 2.58 -29.85 16.43
CA ALA A 68 3.71 -29.17 15.81
C ALA A 68 3.44 -28.80 14.35
N GLY A 69 2.90 -29.73 13.55
CA GLY A 69 2.53 -29.45 12.16
C GLY A 69 1.41 -28.43 12.05
N TRP A 70 0.43 -28.46 12.96
CA TRP A 70 -0.63 -27.47 13.01
C TRP A 70 -0.09 -26.06 13.33
N ALA A 71 0.81 -25.97 14.32
CA ALA A 71 1.44 -24.70 14.70
C ALA A 71 2.31 -24.13 13.57
N LEU A 72 3.12 -24.98 12.92
CA LEU A 72 3.93 -24.57 11.76
C LEU A 72 3.07 -24.10 10.60
N GLY A 73 2.01 -24.84 10.26
CA GLY A 73 1.08 -24.46 9.19
C GLY A 73 0.38 -23.15 9.50
N THR A 74 -0.06 -22.95 10.74
CA THR A 74 -0.72 -21.70 11.17
C THR A 74 0.23 -20.51 11.08
N ALA A 75 1.48 -20.66 11.54
CA ALA A 75 2.49 -19.62 11.44
C ALA A 75 2.82 -19.29 9.97
N ALA A 76 2.99 -20.30 9.13
CA ALA A 76 3.24 -20.14 7.70
C ALA A 76 2.07 -19.42 7.00
N LEU A 77 0.83 -19.77 7.34
CA LEU A 77 -0.36 -19.08 6.83
C LEU A 77 -0.41 -17.62 7.28
N GLY A 78 -0.05 -17.35 8.54
CA GLY A 78 0.07 -15.99 9.06
C GLY A 78 1.06 -15.16 8.23
N VAL A 79 2.25 -15.70 7.94
CA VAL A 79 3.24 -15.05 7.07
C VAL A 79 2.69 -14.81 5.67
N ALA A 80 2.05 -15.82 5.05
CA ALA A 80 1.47 -15.67 3.72
C ALA A 80 0.39 -14.56 3.68
N LYS A 81 -0.45 -14.47 4.71
CA LYS A 81 -1.46 -13.41 4.83
C LYS A 81 -0.83 -12.04 5.10
N SER A 82 0.26 -11.95 5.85
CA SER A 82 0.99 -10.68 6.05
C SER A 82 1.60 -10.16 4.75
N VAL A 83 2.21 -11.04 3.95
CA VAL A 83 2.77 -10.69 2.63
C VAL A 83 1.66 -10.26 1.68
N GLU A 84 0.56 -11.01 1.62
CA GLU A 84 -0.61 -10.61 0.82
C GLU A 84 -1.16 -9.25 1.25
N ASN A 85 -1.22 -8.98 2.56
CA ASN A 85 -1.77 -7.75 3.09
C ASN A 85 -0.91 -6.53 2.78
N MET A 86 0.34 -6.51 3.24
CA MET A 86 1.14 -5.28 3.21
C MET A 86 2.04 -5.14 1.98
N GLU A 87 2.53 -6.25 1.42
CA GLU A 87 3.51 -6.20 0.33
C GLU A 87 2.84 -6.27 -1.05
N ILE A 88 1.75 -7.04 -1.18
CA ILE A 88 1.07 -7.28 -2.45
C ILE A 88 -0.18 -6.40 -2.56
N GLY A 89 -1.26 -6.76 -1.84
CA GLY A 89 -2.58 -6.19 -2.02
C GLY A 89 -2.66 -4.69 -1.76
N HIS A 90 -2.07 -4.24 -0.65
CA HIS A 90 -1.98 -2.81 -0.32
C HIS A 90 -1.25 -2.00 -1.40
N ASN A 91 -0.03 -2.43 -1.75
CA ASN A 91 0.84 -1.71 -2.67
C ASN A 91 0.29 -1.69 -4.10
N ILE A 92 -0.23 -2.83 -4.60
CA ILE A 92 -0.91 -2.87 -5.91
C ILE A 92 -2.15 -1.98 -5.88
N SER A 93 -2.96 -2.03 -4.82
CA SER A 93 -4.16 -1.19 -4.72
C SER A 93 -3.87 0.31 -4.60
N HIS A 94 -2.66 0.68 -4.18
CA HIS A 94 -2.15 2.06 -4.25
C HIS A 94 -1.56 2.46 -5.61
N GLY A 95 -1.45 1.54 -6.56
CA GLY A 95 -0.89 1.83 -7.90
C GLY A 95 0.62 1.76 -8.00
N GLN A 96 1.32 1.23 -6.98
CA GLN A 96 2.79 1.13 -6.98
C GLN A 96 3.36 0.40 -8.20
N TRP A 97 2.58 -0.51 -8.79
CA TRP A 97 3.01 -1.37 -9.90
C TRP A 97 2.37 -1.01 -11.25
N ASP A 98 1.55 0.03 -11.33
CA ASP A 98 0.79 0.38 -12.54
C ASP A 98 1.68 0.75 -13.73
N TRP A 99 2.91 1.23 -13.46
CA TRP A 99 3.94 1.50 -14.48
C TRP A 99 4.30 0.26 -15.32
N MET A 100 4.09 -0.95 -14.79
CA MET A 100 4.33 -2.20 -15.51
C MET A 100 3.33 -2.42 -16.65
N ASN A 101 2.17 -1.74 -16.62
CA ASN A 101 1.03 -1.96 -17.52
C ASN A 101 0.67 -3.46 -17.65
N ASP A 102 0.81 -4.19 -16.53
CA ASP A 102 0.50 -5.62 -16.43
C ASP A 102 -0.99 -5.76 -16.07
N PRO A 103 -1.81 -6.45 -16.88
CA PRO A 103 -3.26 -6.51 -16.65
C PRO A 103 -3.67 -7.30 -15.40
N GLU A 104 -2.80 -8.19 -14.88
CA GLU A 104 -3.04 -8.87 -13.61
C GLU A 104 -2.57 -7.98 -12.44
N ILE A 105 -1.38 -7.39 -12.55
CA ILE A 105 -0.75 -6.60 -11.49
C ILE A 105 -1.01 -5.10 -11.70
N HIS A 106 -2.27 -4.68 -11.54
CA HIS A 106 -2.69 -3.29 -11.67
C HIS A 106 -3.71 -2.92 -10.60
N SER A 107 -3.61 -1.69 -10.08
CA SER A 107 -4.58 -1.11 -9.14
C SER A 107 -6.03 -1.15 -9.60
N SER A 108 -6.31 -1.21 -10.90
CA SER A 108 -7.68 -1.20 -11.43
C SER A 108 -8.30 -2.60 -11.50
N THR A 109 -7.49 -3.65 -11.59
CA THR A 109 -7.93 -5.03 -11.81
C THR A 109 -7.61 -5.97 -10.67
N TRP A 110 -6.63 -5.66 -9.81
CA TRP A 110 -6.26 -6.50 -8.69
C TRP A 110 -7.38 -6.56 -7.65
N GLU A 111 -7.77 -7.79 -7.31
CA GLU A 111 -8.64 -8.08 -6.18
C GLU A 111 -7.83 -8.63 -5.01
N TRP A 112 -7.81 -7.87 -3.93
CA TRP A 112 -7.08 -8.18 -2.72
C TRP A 112 -7.85 -9.17 -1.86
N ASP A 113 -7.20 -10.27 -1.46
CA ASP A 113 -7.74 -11.25 -0.51
C ASP A 113 -7.80 -10.70 0.94
N MET A 114 -8.85 -9.90 1.20
CA MET A 114 -9.18 -9.29 2.48
C MET A 114 -10.67 -9.48 2.86
N VAL A 115 -11.07 -9.03 4.05
CA VAL A 115 -12.44 -9.18 4.58
C VAL A 115 -13.42 -8.14 4.00
N ALA A 116 -13.08 -7.53 2.86
CA ALA A 116 -13.93 -6.59 2.13
C ALA A 116 -13.56 -6.61 0.65
N VAL A 117 -14.37 -5.97 -0.20
CA VAL A 117 -14.06 -5.84 -1.63
C VAL A 117 -13.05 -4.70 -1.86
N SER A 118 -12.14 -4.89 -2.82
CA SER A 118 -11.06 -3.93 -3.08
C SER A 118 -11.57 -2.53 -3.44
N SER A 119 -12.72 -2.45 -4.12
CA SER A 119 -13.37 -1.18 -4.48
C SER A 119 -13.82 -0.35 -3.27
N GLN A 120 -14.32 -1.00 -2.23
CA GLN A 120 -14.69 -0.33 -0.98
C GLN A 120 -13.45 0.18 -0.26
N TRP A 121 -12.41 -0.66 -0.15
CA TRP A 121 -11.15 -0.24 0.45
C TRP A 121 -10.51 0.93 -0.30
N LYS A 122 -10.47 0.91 -1.63
CA LYS A 122 -9.96 2.04 -2.45
C LYS A 122 -10.78 3.31 -2.22
N THR A 123 -12.09 3.20 -2.02
CA THR A 123 -12.95 4.37 -1.73
C THR A 123 -12.70 4.92 -0.32
N SER A 124 -12.71 4.07 0.71
CA SER A 124 -12.49 4.53 2.09
C SER A 124 -11.06 4.99 2.32
N HIS A 125 -10.08 4.28 1.77
CA HIS A 125 -8.67 4.51 2.04
C HIS A 125 -8.03 5.44 1.00
N ASN A 126 -8.00 5.09 -0.29
CA ASN A 126 -7.33 5.94 -1.27
C ASN A 126 -8.05 7.26 -1.51
N TYR A 127 -9.39 7.24 -1.62
CA TYR A 127 -10.14 8.46 -1.88
C TYR A 127 -10.39 9.25 -0.60
N ARG A 128 -11.17 8.74 0.36
CA ARG A 128 -11.51 9.51 1.56
C ARG A 128 -10.30 9.81 2.44
N HIS A 129 -9.55 8.79 2.82
CA HIS A 129 -8.44 8.98 3.75
C HIS A 129 -7.21 9.67 3.14
N HIS A 130 -6.77 9.32 1.92
CA HIS A 130 -5.55 9.91 1.32
C HIS A 130 -5.77 11.20 0.51
N VAL A 131 -6.89 11.37 -0.20
CA VAL A 131 -7.13 12.63 -0.95
C VAL A 131 -7.62 13.73 -0.02
N PHE A 132 -8.48 13.38 0.94
CA PHE A 132 -9.07 14.33 1.89
C PHE A 132 -8.43 14.22 3.27
N THR A 133 -7.18 13.74 3.37
CA THR A 133 -6.50 13.62 4.66
C THR A 133 -6.60 14.91 5.45
N ASN A 134 -7.09 14.82 6.69
CA ASN A 134 -7.29 15.97 7.56
C ASN A 134 -8.29 17.04 7.07
N VAL A 135 -9.23 16.68 6.18
CA VAL A 135 -10.35 17.55 5.79
C VAL A 135 -11.59 17.17 6.59
N LEU A 136 -12.02 18.09 7.47
CA LEU A 136 -13.18 17.90 8.33
C LEU A 136 -14.45 17.62 7.51
N GLY A 137 -15.14 16.53 7.83
CA GLY A 137 -16.38 16.11 7.16
C GLY A 137 -16.17 15.22 5.94
N GLU A 138 -14.93 15.00 5.52
CA GLU A 138 -14.57 14.12 4.39
C GLU A 138 -13.69 12.93 4.86
N ASP A 139 -12.69 13.19 5.72
CA ASP A 139 -11.86 12.17 6.33
C ASP A 139 -12.40 11.81 7.72
N ASP A 140 -13.02 10.63 7.80
CA ASP A 140 -13.58 10.08 9.04
C ASP A 140 -12.48 9.77 10.07
N ASP A 141 -11.20 9.72 9.66
CA ASP A 141 -10.05 9.41 10.53
C ASP A 141 -9.62 10.61 11.39
N LEU A 142 -10.09 11.82 11.07
CA LEU A 142 -10.04 12.96 11.99
C LEU A 142 -10.82 12.71 13.29
N GLY A 143 -11.65 11.67 13.33
CA GLY A 143 -12.45 11.30 14.50
C GLY A 143 -13.03 9.89 14.45
N PHE A 144 -12.22 8.85 14.21
CA PHE A 144 -12.62 7.43 14.26
C PHE A 144 -13.25 7.07 15.63
N GLY A 145 -14.55 7.31 15.82
CA GLY A 145 -15.30 6.95 17.03
C GLY A 145 -14.64 7.36 18.37
N VAL A 146 -14.75 6.49 19.38
CA VAL A 146 -14.69 6.78 20.84
C VAL A 146 -13.41 7.48 21.36
N MET A 147 -12.32 7.59 20.59
CA MET A 147 -11.12 8.39 20.93
C MET A 147 -10.42 8.79 19.62
N ARG A 148 -10.02 10.04 19.31
CA ARG A 148 -9.98 11.33 19.99
C ARG A 148 -9.73 12.42 18.92
N VAL A 149 -10.58 13.45 18.83
CA VAL A 149 -10.35 14.91 19.03
C VAL A 149 -11.72 15.51 19.31
#